data_AF-A0A7R8C3L2-F1
#
_entry.id   AF-A0A7R8C3L2-F1
#
_cell.length_a   1.000
_cell.length_b   1.000
_cell.length_c   1.000
_cell.angle_alpha   90.00
_cell.angle_beta   90.00
_cell.angle_gamma   90.00
#
_symmetry.space_group_name_H-M   'P 1'
#
loop_
_entity.id
_entity.type
_entity.pdbx_description
1 polymer ?
#
loop_
_entity_poly.entity_id
_entity_poly.type
_entity_poly.pdbx_seq_one_letter_code
_entity_poly.pdbx_strand_id
1 'polypeptide(L)'
;MAIRCILQIALLLSFMTSLSLSYNLLQLQQQQRSSSLACLQLLKQVKRKPENCHQDRIDFKFPEEIKQPQQFQKEKADLVIQEMLKNIFGIFRKNISNTMWNGTILENLLDELHQQMDHLKSMILQERLEEKT
;
A
#
# COMPACT_ATOMS: atom_id res chain seq x y z
N MET A 1 -33.75 -24.69 -26.83
CA MET A 1 -32.86 -23.69 -27.48
C MET A 1 -32.59 -22.50 -26.56
N ALA A 2 -33.60 -21.68 -26.20
CA ALA A 2 -33.42 -20.46 -25.41
C ALA A 2 -32.65 -20.63 -24.08
N ILE A 3 -32.95 -21.65 -23.28
CA ILE A 3 -32.26 -21.90 -21.99
C ILE A 3 -30.75 -22.15 -22.17
N ARG A 4 -30.35 -22.87 -23.22
CA ARG A 4 -28.93 -23.13 -23.51
C ARG A 4 -28.19 -21.84 -23.88
N CYS A 5 -28.82 -20.98 -24.67
CA CYS A 5 -28.27 -19.67 -25.03
C CYS A 5 -28.15 -18.75 -23.80
N ILE A 6 -29.15 -18.74 -22.92
CA ILE A 6 -29.11 -17.95 -21.67
C ILE A 6 -27.96 -18.43 -20.78
N LEU A 7 -27.77 -19.74 -20.61
CA LEU A 7 -26.66 -20.29 -19.83
C LEU A 7 -25.29 -19.94 -20.41
N GLN A 8 -25.13 -19.99 -21.74
CA GLN A 8 -23.89 -19.59 -22.41
C GLN A 8 -23.59 -18.10 -22.22
N ILE A 9 -24.59 -17.23 -22.35
CA ILE A 9 -24.44 -15.79 -22.13
C ILE A 9 -24.09 -15.51 -20.67
N ALA A 10 -24.77 -16.16 -19.72
CA ALA A 10 -24.48 -16.01 -18.29
C ALA A 10 -23.04 -16.43 -17.97
N LEU A 11 -22.56 -17.54 -18.55
CA LEU A 11 -21.18 -18.02 -18.38
C LEU A 11 -20.15 -17.05 -18.99
N LEU A 12 -20.44 -16.48 -20.15
CA LEU A 12 -19.55 -15.48 -20.76
C LEU A 12 -19.49 -14.22 -19.90
N LEU A 13 -20.63 -13.74 -19.39
CA LEU A 13 -20.68 -12.59 -18.50
C LEU A 13 -19.94 -12.85 -17.19
N SER A 14 -20.07 -14.04 -16.59
CA SER A 14 -19.31 -14.40 -15.39
C SER A 14 -17.81 -14.44 -15.67
N PHE A 15 -17.40 -15.01 -16.80
CA PHE A 15 -15.98 -15.05 -17.16
C PHE A 15 -15.40 -13.64 -17.38
N MET A 16 -16.11 -12.77 -18.09
CA MET A 16 -15.67 -11.39 -18.33
C MET A 16 -15.57 -10.57 -17.02
N THR A 17 -16.50 -10.77 -16.10
CA THR A 17 -16.48 -10.10 -14.80
C THR A 17 -15.33 -10.59 -13.93
N SER A 18 -15.07 -11.89 -13.84
CA SER A 18 -13.90 -12.44 -13.14
C SER A 18 -12.57 -11.99 -13.74
N LEU A 19 -12.47 -11.91 -15.08
CA LEU A 19 -11.26 -11.43 -15.74
C LEU A 19 -11.02 -9.94 -15.50
N SER A 20 -12.07 -9.12 -15.53
CA SER A 20 -11.96 -7.69 -15.21
C SER A 20 -11.56 -7.47 -13.76
N LEU A 21 -12.11 -8.26 -12.83
CA LEU A 21 -11.84 -8.17 -11.41
C LEU A 21 -10.36 -8.46 -11.11
N SER A 22 -9.83 -9.55 -11.68
CA SER A 22 -8.42 -9.93 -11.51
C SER A 22 -7.44 -8.96 -12.16
N TYR A 23 -7.75 -8.41 -13.34
CA TYR A 23 -6.94 -7.37 -13.97
C TYR A 23 -6.82 -6.11 -13.08
N ASN A 24 -7.95 -5.66 -12.54
CA ASN A 24 -7.97 -4.49 -11.66
C ASN A 24 -7.16 -4.72 -10.38
N LEU A 25 -7.19 -5.93 -9.78
CA LEU A 25 -6.34 -6.26 -8.64
C LEU A 25 -4.85 -6.19 -8.96
N LEU A 26 -4.44 -6.76 -10.10
CA LEU A 26 -3.05 -6.68 -10.55
C LEU A 26 -2.60 -5.22 -10.74
N GLN A 27 -3.48 -4.39 -11.31
CA GLN A 27 -3.23 -2.96 -11.48
C GLN A 27 -3.06 -2.24 -10.13
N LEU A 28 -3.94 -2.51 -9.16
CA LEU A 28 -3.86 -1.92 -7.82
C LEU A 28 -2.58 -2.34 -7.08
N GLN A 29 -2.18 -3.61 -7.19
CA GLN A 29 -0.93 -4.11 -6.62
C GLN A 29 0.30 -3.44 -7.25
N GLN A 30 0.30 -3.25 -8.57
CA GLN A 30 1.37 -2.54 -9.27
C GLN A 30 1.46 -1.08 -8.80
N GLN A 31 0.32 -0.41 -8.66
CA GLN A 31 0.24 0.96 -8.17
C GLN A 31 0.79 1.07 -6.75
N GLN A 32 0.40 0.16 -5.85
CA GLN A 32 0.89 0.12 -4.46
C GLN A 32 2.43 0.00 -4.39
N ARG A 33 3.03 -0.82 -5.27
CA ARG A 33 4.48 -0.96 -5.38
C ARG A 33 5.13 0.32 -5.90
N SER A 34 4.55 0.93 -6.94
CA SER A 34 5.04 2.19 -7.51
C SER A 34 5.05 3.31 -6.47
N SER A 35 3.95 3.47 -5.72
CA SER A 35 3.83 4.45 -4.64
C SER A 35 4.87 4.24 -3.54
N SER A 36 5.07 2.98 -3.11
CA SER A 36 6.11 2.64 -2.14
C SER A 36 7.50 3.07 -2.60
N LEU A 37 7.82 2.86 -3.89
CA LEU A 37 9.09 3.27 -4.48
C LEU A 37 9.23 4.79 -4.55
N ALA A 38 8.17 5.50 -4.92
CA ALA A 38 8.14 6.97 -4.94
C ALA A 38 8.38 7.56 -3.54
N CYS A 39 7.68 7.05 -2.51
CA CYS A 39 7.93 7.39 -1.11
C CYS A 39 9.40 7.19 -0.73
N LEU A 40 9.99 6.04 -1.07
CA LEU A 40 11.40 5.76 -0.80
C LEU A 40 12.35 6.72 -1.54
N GLN A 41 12.03 7.12 -2.77
CA GLN A 41 12.80 8.09 -3.53
C GLN A 41 12.76 9.47 -2.89
N LEU A 42 11.58 9.94 -2.46
CA LEU A 42 11.41 11.20 -1.74
C LEU A 42 12.19 11.19 -0.42
N LEU A 43 12.08 10.12 0.37
CA LEU A 43 12.85 9.94 1.61
C LEU A 43 14.36 10.01 1.39
N LYS A 44 14.87 9.43 0.28
CA LYS A 44 16.30 9.51 -0.07
C LYS A 44 16.76 10.93 -0.35
N GLN A 45 15.91 11.79 -0.91
CA GLN A 45 16.26 13.19 -1.18
C GLN A 45 16.44 14.00 0.10
N VAL A 46 15.78 13.59 1.19
CA VAL A 46 15.93 14.24 2.51
C VAL A 46 17.03 13.61 3.36
N LYS A 47 17.61 12.48 2.93
CA LYS A 47 18.73 11.85 3.64
C LYS A 47 19.96 12.74 3.60
N ARG A 48 20.15 13.53 4.65
CA ARG A 48 21.47 14.00 5.06
C ARG A 48 22.11 12.86 5.84
N LYS A 49 23.33 12.43 5.49
CA LYS A 49 24.08 11.50 6.32
C LYS A 49 24.27 12.18 7.68
N PRO A 50 23.72 11.65 8.78
CA PRO A 50 23.89 12.29 10.07
C PRO A 50 25.37 12.16 10.45
N GLU A 51 26.06 13.29 10.61
CA GLU A 51 27.39 13.30 11.22
C GLU A 51 27.20 13.11 12.73
N ASN A 52 27.93 12.17 13.32
CA ASN A 52 27.96 11.94 14.77
C ASN A 52 26.65 11.51 15.47
N CYS A 53 25.68 10.91 14.77
CA CYS A 53 24.44 10.42 15.40
C CYS A 53 24.57 9.10 16.19
N HIS A 54 25.79 8.70 16.60
CA HIS A 54 26.03 7.39 17.19
C HIS A 54 25.30 7.19 18.53
N GLN A 55 25.20 8.25 19.34
CA GLN A 55 24.54 8.23 20.63
C GLN A 55 23.00 8.23 20.51
N ASP A 56 22.47 8.76 19.41
CA ASP A 56 21.03 8.83 19.15
C ASP A 56 20.48 7.55 18.50
N ARG A 57 21.33 6.56 18.23
CA ARG A 57 20.89 5.29 17.63
C ARG A 57 20.06 4.51 18.63
N ILE A 58 18.79 4.32 18.29
CA ILE A 58 17.87 3.49 19.05
C ILE A 58 17.52 2.28 18.18
N ASP A 59 17.54 1.10 18.79
CA ASP A 59 16.95 -0.09 18.20
C ASP A 59 15.43 -0.02 18.37
N PHE A 60 14.72 0.18 17.26
CA PHE A 60 13.26 0.28 17.23
C PHE A 60 12.54 -1.04 17.57
N LYS A 61 13.25 -2.15 17.76
CA LYS A 61 12.69 -3.46 18.13
C LYS A 61 11.54 -3.88 17.21
N PHE A 62 11.80 -3.85 15.90
CA PHE A 62 10.81 -4.25 14.90
C PHE A 62 10.32 -5.69 15.18
N PRO A 63 8.99 -5.93 15.21
CA PRO A 63 8.43 -7.26 15.43
C PRO A 63 9.02 -8.30 14.46
N GLU A 64 9.37 -9.47 14.98
CA GLU A 64 10.01 -10.54 14.19
C GLU A 64 9.07 -11.07 13.10
N GLU A 65 7.76 -11.05 13.36
CA GLU A 65 6.72 -11.44 12.43
C GLU A 65 6.83 -10.62 11.14
N ILE A 66 7.07 -9.30 11.24
CA ILE A 66 7.19 -8.40 10.08
C ILE A 66 8.47 -8.65 9.28
N LYS A 67 9.52 -9.15 9.93
CA LYS A 67 10.77 -9.54 9.26
C LYS A 67 10.61 -10.85 8.47
N GLN A 68 9.59 -11.65 8.79
CA GLN A 68 9.30 -12.94 8.18
C GLN A 68 7.95 -12.89 7.46
N PRO A 69 7.84 -12.20 6.31
CA PRO A 69 6.56 -11.97 5.63
C PRO A 69 5.81 -13.26 5.24
N GLN A 70 6.53 -14.38 5.11
CA GLN A 70 5.96 -15.70 4.84
C GLN A 70 5.05 -16.22 5.97
N GLN A 71 5.16 -15.67 7.19
CA GLN A 71 4.36 -16.05 8.35
C GLN A 71 3.02 -15.29 8.42
N PHE A 72 2.82 -14.26 7.59
CA PHE A 72 1.56 -13.51 7.57
C PHE A 72 0.51 -14.17 6.69
N GLN A 73 -0.71 -14.28 7.24
CA GLN A 73 -1.91 -14.38 6.42
C GLN A 73 -2.10 -13.05 5.67
N LYS A 74 -2.52 -13.11 4.41
CA LYS A 74 -2.60 -11.94 3.52
C LYS A 74 -3.47 -10.83 4.12
N GLU A 75 -4.62 -11.19 4.69
CA GLU A 75 -5.57 -10.24 5.29
C GLU A 75 -4.97 -9.55 6.52
N LYS A 76 -4.08 -10.25 7.24
CA LYS A 76 -3.34 -9.67 8.37
C LYS A 76 -2.22 -8.75 7.89
N ALA A 77 -1.54 -9.10 6.79
CA ALA A 77 -0.51 -8.26 6.20
C ALA A 77 -1.06 -6.91 5.76
N ASP A 78 -2.21 -6.89 5.09
CA ASP A 78 -2.83 -5.65 4.62
C ASP A 78 -3.21 -4.69 5.75
N LEU A 79 -3.78 -5.22 6.84
CA LEU A 79 -4.09 -4.43 8.04
C LEU A 79 -2.83 -3.87 8.70
N VAL A 80 -1.77 -4.68 8.79
CA VAL A 80 -0.48 -4.23 9.33
C VAL A 80 0.11 -3.12 8.46
N ILE A 81 0.12 -3.29 7.13
CA ILE A 81 0.61 -2.28 6.20
C ILE A 81 -0.21 -0.98 6.33
N GLN A 82 -1.54 -1.09 6.40
CA GLN A 82 -2.42 0.06 6.57
C GLN A 82 -2.08 0.85 7.85
N GLU A 83 -1.84 0.14 8.96
CA GLU A 83 -1.51 0.77 10.23
C GLU A 83 -0.10 1.38 10.20
N MET A 84 0.86 0.73 9.54
CA MET A 84 2.20 1.29 9.31
C MET A 84 2.13 2.59 8.50
N LEU A 85 1.35 2.63 7.41
CA LEU A 85 1.19 3.82 6.58
C LEU A 85 0.57 4.99 7.36
N LYS A 86 -0.48 4.73 8.16
CA LYS A 86 -1.07 5.76 9.04
C LYS A 86 -0.06 6.31 10.04
N ASN A 87 0.72 5.44 10.67
CA ASN A 87 1.73 5.86 11.64
C ASN A 87 2.83 6.71 10.98
N ILE A 88 3.31 6.30 9.82
CA ILE A 88 4.29 7.05 9.02
C ILE A 88 3.74 8.43 8.64
N PHE A 89 2.51 8.48 8.11
CA PHE A 89 1.84 9.73 7.76
C PHE A 89 1.69 10.66 8.99
N GLY A 90 1.29 10.11 10.13
CA GLY A 90 1.18 10.85 11.39
C GLY A 90 2.50 11.45 11.88
N ILE A 91 3.62 10.71 11.73
CA ILE A 91 4.97 11.20 12.05
C ILE A 91 5.32 12.38 11.13
N PHE A 92 5.18 12.22 9.82
CA PHE A 92 5.57 13.25 8.87
C PHE A 92 4.70 14.51 8.96
N ARG A 93 3.38 14.34 9.15
CA ARG A 93 2.45 15.46 9.30
C ARG A 93 2.76 16.35 10.50
N LYS A 94 3.17 15.78 11.63
CA LYS A 94 3.54 16.53 12.85
C LYS A 94 4.87 17.29 12.70
N ASN A 95 5.68 16.91 11.72
CA ASN A 95 7.04 17.40 11.53
C ASN A 95 7.17 18.46 10.42
N ILE A 96 6.08 18.84 9.76
CA ILE A 96 6.08 19.82 8.65
C ILE A 96 6.64 21.19 9.09
N SER A 97 6.29 21.65 10.28
CA SER A 97 6.70 22.97 10.77
C SER A 97 8.04 23.00 11.52
N ASN A 98 8.55 21.84 11.95
CA ASN A 98 9.59 21.75 12.99
C ASN A 98 10.92 21.16 12.50
N THR A 99 11.06 20.86 11.20
CA THR A 99 12.21 20.11 10.70
C THR A 99 12.99 20.87 9.62
N MET A 100 14.29 20.57 9.51
CA MET A 100 15.16 21.03 8.40
C MET A 100 14.83 20.40 7.03
N TRP A 101 13.68 19.75 6.91
CA TRP A 101 13.29 19.02 5.70
C TRP A 101 12.77 20.02 4.66
N ASN A 102 12.99 19.74 3.38
CA ASN A 102 12.40 20.56 2.32
C ASN A 102 10.88 20.36 2.32
N GLY A 103 10.12 21.44 2.58
CA GLY A 103 8.66 21.42 2.69
C GLY A 103 7.97 20.77 1.49
N THR A 104 8.42 21.08 0.27
CA THR A 104 7.85 20.49 -0.95
C THR A 104 8.07 18.97 -1.04
N ILE A 105 9.23 18.47 -0.61
CA ILE A 105 9.48 17.02 -0.60
C ILE A 105 8.58 16.33 0.42
N LEU A 106 8.33 16.98 1.55
CA LEU A 106 7.47 16.45 2.61
C LEU A 106 5.99 16.47 2.20
N GLU A 107 5.52 17.52 1.55
CA GLU A 107 4.17 17.59 0.96
C GLU A 107 3.97 16.47 -0.06
N ASN A 108 4.89 16.32 -1.02
CA ASN A 108 4.83 15.24 -2.00
C ASN A 108 4.83 13.85 -1.34
N LEU A 109 5.59 13.67 -0.26
CA LEU A 109 5.62 12.41 0.49
C LEU A 109 4.28 12.13 1.17
N LEU A 110 3.65 13.15 1.77
CA LEU A 110 2.36 13.02 2.41
C LEU A 110 1.25 12.73 1.40
N ASP A 111 1.28 13.36 0.23
CA ASP A 111 0.34 13.11 -0.86
C ASP A 111 0.47 11.67 -1.38
N GLU A 112 1.71 11.19 -1.62
CA GLU A 112 1.96 9.83 -2.06
C GLU A 112 1.52 8.80 -1.00
N LEU A 113 1.80 9.04 0.28
CA LEU A 113 1.34 8.19 1.38
C LEU A 113 -0.19 8.16 1.47
N HIS A 114 -0.86 9.29 1.23
CA HIS A 114 -2.31 9.37 1.23
C HIS A 114 -2.91 8.52 0.11
N GLN A 115 -2.41 8.71 -1.12
CA GLN A 115 -2.82 7.90 -2.27
C GLN A 115 -2.55 6.41 -2.05
N GLN A 116 -1.41 6.06 -1.46
CA GLN A 116 -1.07 4.68 -1.14
C GLN A 116 -2.06 4.05 -0.15
N MET A 117 -2.53 4.79 0.84
CA MET A 117 -3.56 4.30 1.78
C MET A 117 -4.92 4.06 1.09
N ASP A 118 -5.31 4.95 0.17
CA ASP A 118 -6.55 4.80 -0.59
C ASP A 118 -6.50 3.62 -1.57
N HIS A 119 -5.38 3.43 -2.27
CA HIS A 119 -5.17 2.28 -3.15
C HIS A 119 -5.21 0.95 -2.36
N LEU A 120 -4.52 0.89 -1.21
CA LEU A 120 -4.55 -0.28 -0.34
C LEU A 120 -5.98 -0.61 0.12
N LYS A 121 -6.76 0.40 0.49
CA LYS A 121 -8.18 0.22 0.86
C LYS A 121 -9.01 -0.33 -0.30
N SER A 122 -8.82 0.19 -1.52
CA SER A 122 -9.50 -0.33 -2.71
C SER A 122 -9.13 -1.79 -2.98
N MET A 123 -7.85 -2.13 -2.86
CA MET A 123 -7.35 -3.49 -3.07
C MET A 123 -8.00 -4.47 -2.09
N ILE A 124 -8.01 -4.16 -0.78
CA ILE A 124 -8.64 -5.01 0.24
C ILE A 124 -10.14 -5.22 -0.05
N LEU A 125 -10.85 -4.17 -0.47
CA LEU A 125 -12.27 -4.27 -0.80
C LEU A 125 -12.50 -5.19 -2.00
N GLN A 126 -11.63 -5.10 -2.99
CA GLN A 126 -11.76 -5.82 -4.25
C GLN A 126 -11.36 -7.30 -4.13
N GLU A 127 -10.36 -7.61 -3.32
CA GLU A 127 -10.00 -9.00 -2.98
C GLU A 127 -11.13 -9.71 -2.22
N ARG A 128 -11.79 -9.00 -1.29
CA ARG A 128 -12.97 -9.53 -0.59
C ARG A 128 -14.16 -9.78 -1.53
N LEU A 129 -14.25 -9.08 -2.66
CA LEU A 129 -15.27 -9.34 -3.67
C LEU A 129 -14.94 -10.61 -4.46
N GLU A 130 -13.67 -10.86 -4.79
CA GLU A 130 -13.23 -12.10 -5.44
C GLU A 130 -13.51 -13.35 -4.59
N GLU A 131 -13.25 -13.29 -3.28
CA GLU A 131 -13.51 -14.42 -2.37
C GLU A 131 -15.00 -14.83 -2.26
N LYS A 132 -15.92 -13.93 -2.66
CA LYS A 132 -17.37 -14.13 -2.55
C LYS A 132 -18.04 -14.57 -3.85
N THR A 133 -17.33 -14.51 -4.97
CA THR A 133 -17.80 -14.90 -6.32
C THR A 133 -17.34 -16.29 -6.68
#